data_AF-A0A3C1D251-F1
#
_entry.id   AF-A0A3C1D251-F1
#
_cell.length_a   1.000
_cell.length_b   1.000
_cell.length_c   1.000
_cell.angle_alpha   90.00
_cell.angle_beta   90.00
_cell.angle_gamma   90.00
#
_symmetry.space_group_name_H-M   'P 1'
#
loop_
_entity.id
_entity.type
_entity.pdbx_description
1 polymer ?
#
loop_
_entity_poly.entity_id
_entity_poly.type
_entity_poly.pdbx_seq_one_letter_code
_entity_poly.pdbx_strand_id
1 'polypeptide(L)' 'YEGVQHPLTAEDVADVIGYALEAPGHVNLDLVTMRPVAQSAQHLLARGPLRPRLP' A
#
# COMPACT_ATOMS: atom_id res chain seq x y z
N TYR A 1 -12.00 4.72 5.56
CA TYR A 1 -11.10 5.40 4.60
C TYR A 1 -11.56 6.79 4.17
N GLU A 2 -12.75 7.25 4.57
CA GLU A 2 -13.20 8.61 4.27
C GLU A 2 -12.15 9.69 4.62
N GLY A 3 -11.93 10.63 3.70
CA GLY A 3 -10.93 11.69 3.87
C GLY A 3 -9.48 11.24 3.78
N VAL A 4 -9.19 9.97 3.54
CA VAL A 4 -7.83 9.51 3.19
C VAL A 4 -7.59 9.81 1.70
N GLN A 5 -6.50 10.51 1.40
CA GLN A 5 -6.11 10.74 0.02
C GLN A 5 -5.49 9.45 -0.55
N HIS A 6 -6.01 8.99 -1.70
CA HIS A 6 -5.57 7.74 -2.35
C HIS A 6 -5.61 6.52 -1.41
N PRO A 7 -6.80 6.11 -0.92
CA PRO A 7 -6.92 4.90 -0.14
C PRO A 7 -6.54 3.68 -0.99
N LEU A 8 -6.09 2.60 -0.34
CA LEU A 8 -6.04 1.31 -1.01
C LEU A 8 -7.46 0.88 -1.40
N THR A 9 -7.59 0.31 -2.58
CA THR A 9 -8.80 -0.28 -3.12
C THR A 9 -8.67 -1.80 -3.17
N ALA A 10 -9.78 -2.48 -3.46
CA ALA A 10 -9.73 -3.92 -3.71
C ALA A 10 -8.90 -4.26 -4.96
N GLU A 11 -8.88 -3.36 -5.95
CA GLU A 11 -8.14 -3.54 -7.21
C GLU A 11 -6.62 -3.46 -6.96
N ASP A 12 -6.16 -2.53 -6.13
CA ASP A 12 -4.75 -2.48 -5.72
C ASP A 12 -4.27 -3.80 -5.08
N VAL A 13 -5.13 -4.46 -4.29
CA VAL A 13 -4.83 -5.76 -3.68
C VAL A 13 -4.78 -6.87 -4.72
N ALA A 14 -5.72 -6.88 -5.67
CA ALA A 14 -5.74 -7.85 -6.76
C ALA A 14 -4.49 -7.74 -7.65
N ASP A 15 -4.05 -6.52 -7.94
CA ASP A 15 -2.86 -6.26 -8.75
C ASP A 15 -1.59 -6.78 -8.07
N VAL A 16 -1.46 -6.57 -6.75
CA VAL A 16 -0.31 -7.11 -6.00
C VAL A 16 -0.32 -8.64 -5.94
N ILE A 17 -1.50 -9.26 -5.85
CA ILE A 17 -1.63 -10.72 -5.98
C ILE A 17 -1.18 -11.17 -7.38
N GLY A 18 -1.63 -10.50 -8.44
CA GLY A 18 -1.21 -10.76 -9.81
C GLY A 18 0.31 -10.70 -9.97
N TYR A 19 0.93 -9.60 -9.49
CA TYR A 19 2.38 -9.43 -9.47
C TYR A 19 3.09 -10.59 -8.76
N ALA A 20 2.58 -11.03 -7.60
CA ALA A 20 3.17 -12.12 -6.85
C ALA A 20 3.10 -13.46 -7.60
N LEU A 21 2.00 -13.72 -8.31
CA LEU A 21 1.82 -14.93 -9.12
C LEU A 21 2.68 -14.92 -10.39
N GLU A 22 3.00 -13.73 -10.93
CA GLU A 22 3.82 -13.55 -12.12
C GLU A 22 5.33 -13.50 -11.84
N ALA A 23 5.74 -13.53 -10.56
CA ALA A 23 7.14 -13.50 -10.18
C ALA A 23 7.92 -14.71 -10.75
N PRO A 24 9.19 -14.54 -11.15
CA PRO A 24 10.02 -15.67 -11.60
C PRO A 24 10.11 -16.77 -10.53
N GLY A 25 10.14 -18.04 -10.92
CA GLY A 25 10.07 -19.17 -9.96
C GLY A 25 11.22 -19.29 -8.95
N HIS A 26 12.27 -18.46 -9.05
CA HIS A 26 13.35 -18.34 -8.06
C HIS A 26 13.14 -17.18 -7.07
N VAL A 27 12.06 -16.42 -7.22
CA VAL A 27 11.67 -15.32 -6.34
C VAL A 27 10.62 -15.84 -5.37
N ASN A 28 10.89 -15.69 -4.08
CA ASN A 28 9.96 -16.04 -3.03
C ASN A 28 9.49 -14.76 -2.31
N LEU A 29 8.17 -14.58 -2.24
CA LEU A 29 7.52 -13.48 -1.52
C LEU A 29 6.79 -14.04 -0.31
N ASP A 30 7.49 -14.16 0.82
CA ASP A 30 6.92 -14.77 2.04
C ASP A 30 5.84 -13.91 2.72
N LEU A 31 6.02 -12.58 2.70
CA LEU A 31 5.07 -11.63 3.30
C LEU A 31 5.09 -10.32 2.53
N VAL A 32 3.91 -9.89 2.06
CA VAL A 32 3.70 -8.56 1.48
C VAL A 32 2.80 -7.77 2.41
N THR A 33 3.32 -6.66 2.95
CA THR A 33 2.52 -5.74 3.77
C THR A 33 2.11 -4.53 2.96
N MET A 34 0.82 -4.40 2.68
CA MET A 34 0.24 -3.28 1.95
C MET A 34 -0.39 -2.27 2.91
N ARG A 35 -0.17 -0.98 2.67
CA ARG A 35 -0.84 0.12 3.36
C ARG A 35 -0.86 1.36 2.47
N PRO A 36 -1.87 2.24 2.55
CA PRO A 36 -1.81 3.52 1.85
C PRO A 36 -0.68 4.36 2.45
N VAL A 37 -0.06 5.24 1.66
CA VAL A 37 1.03 6.12 2.12
C VAL A 37 0.61 6.98 3.32
N ALA A 38 -0.67 7.33 3.39
CA ALA A 38 -1.26 8.04 4.53
C ALA A 38 -1.20 7.28 5.85
N GLN A 39 -0.93 5.96 5.85
CA GLN A 39 -0.88 5.12 7.04
C GLN A 39 0.57 4.69 7.33
N SER A 40 1.29 5.49 8.12
CA SER A 40 2.70 5.21 8.44
C SER A 40 2.87 4.07 9.45
N ALA A 41 1.86 3.82 10.30
CA ALA A 41 1.81 2.70 11.24
C ALA A 41 0.37 2.18 11.38
N GLN A 42 0.18 0.99 11.94
CA GLN A 42 -1.15 0.35 12.05
C GLN A 42 -2.20 1.25 12.71
N HIS A 43 -1.80 2.02 13.72
CA HIS A 43 -2.66 2.93 14.47
C HIS A 43 -2.57 4.39 14.00
N LEU A 44 -1.76 4.72 12.98
CA LEU A 44 -1.50 6.09 12.56
C LEU A 44 -1.92 6.29 11.11
N LEU A 45 -3.07 6.96 10.92
CA LEU A 45 -3.69 7.23 9.62
C LEU A 45 -3.92 8.73 9.44
N ALA A 46 -3.22 9.34 8.48
CA ALA A 46 -3.41 10.72 8.07
C ALA A 46 -4.65 10.88 7.18
N ARG A 47 -5.31 12.03 7.30
CA ARG A 47 -6.46 12.43 6.47
C ARG A 47 -6.20 13.80 5.86
N GLY A 48 -6.71 14.02 4.66
CA GLY A 48 -6.44 15.21 3.84
C GLY A 48 -5.15 15.09 3.01
N PRO A 49 -4.75 16.18 2.33
CA PRO A 49 -3.63 16.19 1.41
C PRO A 49 -2.29 15.87 2.10
N LEU A 50 -1.53 14.93 1.54
CA LEU A 50 -0.18 14.61 1.99
C LEU A 50 0.83 15.65 1.46
N ARG A 51 1.83 15.99 2.27
CA ARG A 51 2.93 16.89 1.89
C ARG A 51 4.27 16.23 2.20
N PRO A 52 5.24 16.23 1.27
CA PRO A 52 6.59 15.77 1.55
C PRO A 52 7.22 16.59 2.68
N ARG A 53 8.06 15.95 3.49
CA ARG A 53 8.94 16.67 4.41
C ARG A 53 10.06 17.28 3.57
N LEU A 54 10.13 18.61 3.54
CA LEU A 54 11.28 19.31 2.94
C LEU A 54 12.48 19.19 3.90
N PRO A 55 13.72 19.14 3.36
CA PRO A 55 14.93 19.10 4.17
C PRO A 55 15.12 20.35 5.04
#